data_AF-A0A2V5TBK5-F1
#
_entry.id   AF-A0A2V5TBK5-F1
#
_cell.length_a   1.000
_cell.length_b   1.000
_cell.length_c   1.000
_cell.angle_alpha   90.00
_cell.angle_beta   90.00
_cell.angle_gamma   90.00
#
_symmetry.space_group_name_H-M   'P 1'
#
loop_
_entity.id
_entity.type
_entity.pdbx_description
1 polymer ?
#
loop_
_entity_poly.entity_id
_entity_poly.type
_entity_poly.pdbx_seq_one_letter_code
_entity_poly.pdbx_strand_id
1 'polypeptide(L)'
;EEKRKLLMARATAPDDVDLCVRSEIGLRGFVAIQNVLGKSPFSRVEITEALLRLQRLREIVVHGKIAANTGSWQALRNHATLLIDNALSKNPERIGFDLSQLRAALRDQAGHVFEALIEDMCSDDFVRRESMIARRSHQPALPANLRPAAAKIREALSKKPFDPPARREIESDPNGQRVLRFLIESGEVIEIASDVVLSRENFERMKNAVADFIFKNGPATVSELRQALETSRRIMVPFLEHLDRQGVTRRIGDKRVLA
;
A
#
# COMPACT_ATOMS: atom_id res chain seq x y z
N GLU A 1 -12.05 -19.93 32.52
CA GLU A 1 -11.78 -21.34 32.87
C GLU A 1 -10.43 -21.84 32.31
N GLU A 2 -10.16 -21.60 31.03
CA GLU A 2 -8.93 -22.01 30.33
C GLU A 2 -7.63 -21.42 30.91
N LYS A 3 -7.60 -20.12 31.22
CA LYS A 3 -6.45 -19.48 31.90
C LYS A 3 -6.09 -20.14 33.24
N ARG A 4 -7.10 -20.60 34.00
CA ARG A 4 -6.90 -21.29 35.28
C ARG A 4 -6.29 -22.68 35.08
N LYS A 5 -6.71 -23.40 34.03
CA LYS A 5 -6.10 -24.69 33.65
C LYS A 5 -4.63 -24.54 33.26
N LEU A 6 -4.27 -23.51 32.48
CA LEU A 6 -2.88 -23.26 32.07
C LEU A 6 -1.96 -22.93 33.26
N LEU A 7 -2.45 -22.16 34.23
CA LEU A 7 -1.72 -21.85 35.45
C LEU A 7 -1.59 -23.06 36.38
N MET A 8 -2.64 -23.88 36.48
CA MET A 8 -2.61 -25.13 37.27
C MET A 8 -1.65 -26.16 36.69
N ALA A 9 -1.62 -26.34 35.36
CA ALA A 9 -0.66 -27.22 34.71
C ALA A 9 0.79 -26.75 34.91
N ARG A 10 1.04 -25.43 34.84
CA ARG A 10 2.36 -24.88 35.13
C ARG A 10 2.81 -25.14 36.57
N ALA A 11 1.88 -25.15 37.53
CA ALA A 11 2.17 -25.46 38.92
C ALA A 11 2.54 -26.94 39.15
N THR A 12 2.14 -27.85 38.26
CA THR A 12 2.46 -29.29 38.40
C THR A 12 3.86 -29.66 37.90
N ALA A 13 4.48 -28.84 37.04
CA ALA A 13 5.84 -29.03 36.55
C ALA A 13 6.52 -27.67 36.29
N PRO A 14 6.94 -26.95 37.34
CA PRO A 14 7.49 -25.60 37.22
C PRO A 14 8.85 -25.55 36.51
N ASP A 15 9.59 -26.66 36.48
CA ASP A 15 10.91 -26.79 35.84
C ASP A 15 10.81 -27.22 34.35
N ASP A 16 9.61 -27.52 33.86
CA ASP A 16 9.37 -27.83 32.44
C ASP A 16 9.30 -26.51 31.64
N VAL A 17 10.39 -26.21 30.93
CA VAL A 17 10.52 -25.02 30.09
C VAL A 17 9.46 -24.99 28.99
N ASP A 18 9.20 -26.13 28.33
CA ASP A 18 8.28 -26.23 27.20
C ASP A 18 6.84 -25.95 27.67
N LEU A 19 6.46 -26.53 28.81
CA LEU A 19 5.17 -26.25 29.46
C LEU A 19 5.05 -24.78 29.88
N CYS A 20 6.10 -24.21 30.48
CA CYS A 20 6.10 -22.81 30.91
C CYS A 20 5.97 -21.83 29.73
N VAL A 21 6.70 -22.06 28.64
CA VAL A 21 6.64 -21.25 27.41
C VAL A 21 5.25 -21.34 26.80
N ARG A 22 4.74 -22.56 26.61
CA ARG A 22 3.41 -22.80 26.04
C ARG A 22 2.31 -22.14 26.85
N SER A 23 2.33 -22.30 28.18
CA SER A 23 1.33 -21.70 29.05
C SER A 23 1.41 -20.18 29.05
N GLU A 24 2.60 -19.57 29.00
CA GLU A 24 2.70 -18.12 28.90
C GLU A 24 2.16 -17.58 27.58
N ILE A 25 2.52 -18.21 26.46
CA ILE A 25 2.01 -17.85 25.14
C ILE A 25 0.48 -18.02 25.10
N GLY A 26 -0.05 -19.13 25.62
CA GLY A 26 -1.50 -19.36 25.70
C GLY A 26 -2.24 -18.34 26.58
N LEU A 27 -1.61 -17.83 27.64
CA LEU A 27 -2.20 -16.82 28.52
C LEU A 27 -2.19 -15.41 27.92
N ARG A 28 -1.13 -15.06 27.22
CA ARG A 28 -0.89 -13.71 26.68
C ARG A 28 -1.31 -13.55 25.22
N GLY A 29 -1.54 -14.65 24.49
CA GLY A 29 -1.90 -14.68 23.08
C GLY A 29 -0.70 -14.46 22.17
N PHE A 30 -0.20 -13.21 22.11
CA PHE A 30 0.93 -12.79 21.28
C PHE A 30 2.04 -12.24 22.17
N VAL A 31 3.24 -12.80 22.06
CA VAL A 31 4.37 -12.45 22.94
C VAL A 31 5.61 -12.21 22.10
N ALA A 32 6.30 -11.09 22.32
CA ALA A 32 7.62 -10.91 21.74
C ALA A 32 8.59 -11.96 22.31
N ILE A 33 9.35 -12.65 21.45
CA ILE A 33 10.26 -13.75 21.83
C ILE A 33 11.21 -13.33 22.96
N GLN A 34 11.73 -12.10 22.89
CA GLN A 34 12.62 -11.51 23.92
C GLN A 34 11.95 -11.31 25.29
N ASN A 35 10.62 -11.30 25.35
CA ASN A 35 9.85 -11.10 26.58
C ASN A 35 9.25 -12.41 27.13
N VAL A 36 9.30 -13.49 26.36
CA VAL A 36 8.91 -14.83 26.84
C VAL A 36 9.77 -15.18 28.04
N LEU A 37 9.10 -15.50 29.15
CA LEU A 37 9.65 -15.93 30.42
C LEU A 37 10.76 -15.01 30.98
N GLY A 38 10.67 -13.70 30.70
CA GLY A 38 11.73 -12.74 31.05
C GLY A 38 12.01 -12.55 32.55
N LYS A 39 11.15 -13.06 33.44
CA LYS A 39 11.33 -13.08 34.91
C LYS A 39 11.42 -14.51 35.48
N SER A 40 11.68 -15.50 34.63
CA SER A 40 11.77 -16.91 35.01
C SER A 40 13.20 -17.31 35.38
N PRO A 41 13.41 -18.47 36.03
CA PRO A 41 14.74 -19.00 36.30
C PRO A 41 15.46 -19.54 35.05
N PHE A 42 14.77 -19.67 33.91
CA PHE A 42 15.32 -20.24 32.69
C PHE A 42 16.24 -19.28 31.95
N SER A 43 17.35 -19.81 31.43
CA SER A 43 18.26 -19.10 30.56
C SER A 43 17.63 -18.80 29.20
N ARG A 44 18.20 -17.83 28.48
CA ARG A 44 17.73 -17.49 27.12
C ARG A 44 17.91 -18.64 26.13
N VAL A 45 18.96 -19.45 26.30
CA VAL A 45 19.21 -20.62 25.45
C VAL A 45 18.10 -21.65 25.63
N GLU A 46 17.75 -21.99 26.87
CA GLU A 46 16.67 -22.94 27.17
C GLU A 46 15.32 -22.47 26.61
N ILE A 47 14.99 -21.18 26.75
CA ILE A 47 13.75 -20.61 26.20
C ILE A 47 13.75 -20.67 24.67
N THR A 48 14.86 -20.34 24.02
CA THR A 48 14.95 -20.39 22.55
C THR A 48 14.82 -21.82 22.03
N GLU A 49 15.48 -22.79 22.67
CA GLU A 49 15.34 -24.20 22.30
C GLU A 49 13.91 -24.72 22.51
N ALA A 50 13.25 -24.32 23.60
CA ALA A 50 11.85 -24.65 23.86
C ALA A 50 10.93 -24.07 22.78
N LEU A 51 11.11 -22.81 22.39
CA LEU A 51 10.35 -22.20 21.29
C LEU A 51 10.54 -22.98 19.98
N LEU A 52 11.78 -23.35 19.63
CA LEU A 52 12.07 -24.14 18.43
C LEU A 52 11.41 -25.53 18.49
N ARG A 53 11.46 -26.22 19.63
CA ARG A 53 10.79 -27.52 19.82
C ARG A 53 9.29 -27.40 19.65
N LEU A 54 8.65 -26.44 20.33
CA LEU A 54 7.21 -26.21 20.26
C LEU A 54 6.75 -25.78 18.86
N GLN A 55 7.57 -25.00 18.15
CA GLN A 55 7.32 -24.63 16.76
C GLN A 55 7.39 -25.85 15.84
N ARG A 56 8.38 -26.75 16.04
CA ARG A 56 8.48 -28.01 15.29
C ARG A 56 7.28 -28.92 15.54
N LEU A 57 6.74 -28.93 16.76
CA LEU A 57 5.51 -29.63 17.13
C LEU A 57 4.22 -28.93 16.65
N ARG A 58 4.33 -27.74 16.02
CA ARG A 58 3.22 -26.89 15.56
C ARG A 58 2.25 -26.46 16.66
N GLU A 59 2.68 -26.46 17.92
CA GLU A 59 1.88 -25.96 19.04
C GLU A 59 1.91 -24.43 19.11
N ILE A 60 3.00 -23.84 18.66
CA ILE A 60 3.18 -22.40 18.50
C ILE A 60 3.65 -22.09 17.09
N VAL A 61 3.48 -20.83 16.70
CA VAL A 61 4.12 -20.25 15.53
C VAL A 61 4.99 -19.07 15.94
N VAL A 62 6.02 -18.83 15.14
CA VAL A 62 6.94 -17.71 15.31
C VAL A 62 7.03 -16.97 13.98
N HIS A 63 6.51 -15.75 13.95
CA HIS A 63 6.59 -14.85 12.79
C HIS A 63 7.27 -13.54 13.21
N GLY A 64 8.31 -13.15 12.48
CA GLY A 64 9.20 -12.06 12.89
C GLY A 64 9.77 -12.29 14.28
N LYS A 65 9.43 -11.41 15.23
CA LYS A 65 9.85 -11.52 16.64
C LYS A 65 8.73 -11.95 17.58
N ILE A 66 7.61 -12.45 17.05
CA ILE A 66 6.39 -12.74 17.81
C ILE A 66 6.14 -14.23 17.85
N ALA A 67 5.97 -14.76 19.06
CA ALA A 67 5.50 -16.11 19.31
C ALA A 67 4.03 -16.07 19.72
N ALA A 68 3.23 -16.96 19.13
CA ALA A 68 1.81 -17.09 19.41
C ALA A 68 1.37 -18.56 19.34
N ASN A 69 0.24 -18.89 19.95
CA ASN A 69 -0.39 -20.18 19.70
C ASN A 69 -0.81 -20.27 18.23
N THR A 70 -0.60 -21.43 17.60
CA THR A 70 -0.93 -21.66 16.19
C THR A 70 -2.37 -21.28 15.85
N GLY A 71 -3.34 -21.64 16.70
CA GLY A 71 -4.75 -21.32 16.49
C GLY A 71 -5.03 -19.83 16.60
N SER A 72 -4.43 -19.13 17.57
CA SER A 72 -4.59 -17.68 17.74
C SER A 72 -4.01 -16.89 16.57
N TRP A 73 -2.82 -17.27 16.09
CA TRP A 73 -2.21 -16.64 14.93
C TRP A 73 -3.03 -16.88 13.66
N GLN A 74 -3.46 -18.12 13.43
CA GLN A 74 -4.31 -18.45 12.28
C GLN A 74 -5.63 -17.69 12.31
N ALA A 75 -6.25 -17.51 13.48
CA ALA A 75 -7.47 -16.73 13.63
C ALA A 75 -7.25 -15.25 13.26
N LEU A 76 -6.14 -14.64 13.73
CA LEU A 76 -5.78 -13.27 13.37
C LEU A 76 -5.53 -13.13 11.86
N ARG A 77 -4.76 -14.06 11.27
CA ARG A 77 -4.48 -14.11 9.84
C ARG A 77 -5.77 -14.24 9.03
N ASN A 78 -6.66 -15.16 9.39
CA ASN A 78 -7.94 -15.35 8.73
C ASN A 78 -8.82 -14.10 8.84
N HIS A 79 -8.84 -13.43 9.99
CA HIS A 79 -9.59 -12.19 10.16
C HIS A 79 -9.06 -11.08 9.23
N ALA A 80 -7.74 -10.87 9.17
CA ALA A 80 -7.13 -9.88 8.28
C ALA A 80 -7.41 -10.21 6.80
N THR A 81 -7.25 -11.47 6.42
CA THR A 81 -7.57 -11.97 5.07
C THR A 81 -9.02 -11.69 4.68
N LEU A 82 -9.98 -11.99 5.57
CA LEU A 82 -11.41 -11.73 5.32
C LEU A 82 -11.70 -10.24 5.14
N LEU A 83 -11.06 -9.36 5.92
CA LEU A 83 -11.22 -7.91 5.77
C LEU A 83 -10.74 -7.44 4.39
N ILE A 84 -9.56 -7.89 3.96
CA ILE A 84 -8.97 -7.53 2.67
C ILE A 84 -9.85 -8.05 1.52
N ASP A 85 -10.21 -9.34 1.54
CA ASP A 85 -10.98 -9.97 0.46
C ASP A 85 -12.39 -9.37 0.33
N ASN A 86 -13.07 -9.08 1.46
CA ASN A 86 -14.38 -8.44 1.45
C ASN A 86 -14.31 -7.00 0.90
N ALA A 87 -13.27 -6.25 1.27
CA ALA A 87 -13.08 -4.90 0.74
C ALA A 87 -12.79 -4.90 -0.77
N LEU A 88 -11.91 -5.79 -1.24
CA LEU A 88 -11.53 -5.86 -2.66
C LEU A 88 -12.62 -6.47 -3.54
N SER A 89 -13.43 -7.40 -3.03
CA SER A 89 -14.60 -7.90 -3.77
C SER A 89 -15.69 -6.84 -3.96
N LYS A 90 -15.88 -5.94 -2.98
CA LYS A 90 -16.82 -4.79 -3.09
C LYS A 90 -16.29 -3.68 -3.98
N ASN A 91 -14.98 -3.52 -4.04
CA ASN A 91 -14.29 -2.47 -4.80
C ASN A 91 -13.17 -3.08 -5.66
N PRO A 92 -13.52 -3.88 -6.70
CA PRO A 92 -12.55 -4.60 -7.51
C PRO A 92 -11.61 -3.67 -8.30
N GLU A 93 -11.98 -2.40 -8.45
CA GLU A 93 -11.14 -1.40 -9.09
C GLU A 93 -9.98 -0.91 -8.22
N ARG A 94 -9.88 -1.29 -6.94
CA ARG A 94 -8.76 -0.88 -6.08
C ARG A 94 -7.54 -1.76 -6.31
N ILE A 95 -6.34 -1.16 -6.32
CA ILE A 95 -5.08 -1.93 -6.37
C ILE A 95 -4.80 -2.77 -5.11
N GLY A 96 -5.39 -2.39 -3.98
CA GLY A 96 -5.22 -3.08 -2.72
C GLY A 96 -6.04 -2.45 -1.61
N PHE A 97 -5.93 -3.04 -0.42
CA PHE A 97 -6.54 -2.58 0.80
C PHE A 97 -5.55 -1.71 1.59
N ASP A 98 -6.03 -0.59 2.13
CA ASP A 98 -5.20 0.38 2.84
C ASP A 98 -4.73 -0.20 4.19
N LEU A 99 -3.42 -0.21 4.40
CA LEU A 99 -2.79 -0.74 5.62
C LEU A 99 -3.18 0.05 6.87
N SER A 100 -3.43 1.35 6.76
CA SER A 100 -3.90 2.17 7.88
C SER A 100 -5.34 1.80 8.25
N GLN A 101 -6.19 1.51 7.26
CA GLN A 101 -7.54 0.98 7.51
C GLN A 101 -7.48 -0.41 8.15
N LEU A 102 -6.59 -1.31 7.67
CA LEU A 102 -6.39 -2.62 8.28
C LEU A 102 -5.89 -2.49 9.73
N ARG A 103 -4.93 -1.59 9.97
CA ARG A 103 -4.39 -1.30 11.30
C ARG A 103 -5.47 -0.79 12.26
N ALA A 104 -6.36 0.07 11.78
CA ALA A 104 -7.48 0.60 12.54
C ALA A 104 -8.53 -0.48 12.87
N ALA A 105 -8.77 -1.42 11.94
CA ALA A 105 -9.65 -2.57 12.17
C ALA A 105 -9.07 -3.55 13.19
N LEU A 106 -7.73 -3.71 13.22
CA LEU A 106 -6.98 -4.57 14.16
C LEU A 106 -6.37 -3.75 15.32
N ARG A 107 -7.07 -2.73 15.81
CA ARG A 107 -6.56 -1.81 16.85
C ARG A 107 -6.27 -2.47 18.20
N ASP A 108 -6.91 -3.59 18.47
CA ASP A 108 -6.72 -4.44 19.65
C ASP A 108 -5.34 -5.12 19.65
N GLN A 109 -4.70 -5.23 18.48
CA GLN A 109 -3.37 -5.81 18.34
C GLN A 109 -2.28 -4.75 18.47
N ALA A 110 -1.19 -5.13 19.13
CA ALA A 110 -0.01 -4.27 19.27
C ALA A 110 0.68 -4.06 17.92
N GLY A 111 1.35 -2.90 17.74
CA GLY A 111 1.96 -2.53 16.45
C GLY A 111 2.97 -3.56 15.93
N HIS A 112 3.77 -4.16 16.80
CA HIS A 112 4.73 -5.20 16.42
C HIS A 112 4.07 -6.52 16.01
N VAL A 113 2.87 -6.83 16.51
CA VAL A 113 2.08 -7.99 16.07
C VAL A 113 1.52 -7.72 14.67
N PHE A 114 1.05 -6.50 14.44
CA PHE A 114 0.57 -6.09 13.12
C PHE A 114 1.68 -6.18 12.06
N GLU A 115 2.87 -5.65 12.30
CA GLU A 115 3.97 -5.76 11.32
C GLU A 115 4.36 -7.23 11.06
N ALA A 116 4.46 -8.06 12.10
CA ALA A 116 4.74 -9.49 11.94
C ALA A 116 3.64 -10.23 11.16
N LEU A 117 2.37 -9.83 11.32
CA LEU A 117 1.24 -10.34 10.53
C LEU A 117 1.37 -9.95 9.05
N ILE A 118 1.72 -8.70 8.75
CA ILE A 118 1.91 -8.24 7.36
C ILE A 118 3.08 -8.98 6.71
N GLU A 119 4.20 -9.17 7.42
CA GLU A 119 5.33 -9.97 6.96
C GLU A 119 4.94 -11.42 6.65
N ASP A 120 4.21 -12.07 7.56
CA ASP A 120 3.70 -13.43 7.37
C ASP A 120 2.81 -13.53 6.12
N MET A 121 1.81 -12.65 5.99
CA MET A 121 0.92 -12.63 4.84
C MET A 121 1.69 -12.39 3.52
N CYS A 122 2.70 -11.51 3.53
CA CYS A 122 3.50 -11.21 2.34
C CYS A 122 4.49 -12.32 1.96
N SER A 123 4.85 -13.19 2.92
CA SER A 123 5.70 -14.35 2.67
C SER A 123 5.00 -15.45 1.86
N ASP A 124 3.68 -15.39 1.78
CA ASP A 124 2.82 -16.40 1.15
C ASP A 124 1.97 -15.79 0.02
N ASP A 125 0.72 -15.42 0.31
CA ASP A 125 -0.32 -15.13 -0.66
C ASP A 125 -0.58 -13.64 -0.92
N PHE A 126 0.05 -12.73 -0.16
CA PHE A 126 -0.13 -11.29 -0.30
C PHE A 126 1.11 -10.57 -0.85
N VAL A 127 0.89 -9.35 -1.34
CA VAL A 127 1.93 -8.40 -1.71
C VAL A 127 1.60 -7.04 -1.13
N ARG A 128 2.59 -6.40 -0.53
CA ARG A 128 2.54 -5.01 -0.08
C ARG A 128 3.04 -4.09 -1.19
N ARG A 129 2.26 -3.05 -1.51
CA ARG A 129 2.60 -1.97 -2.45
C ARG A 129 2.44 -0.65 -1.72
N GLU A 130 3.54 -0.07 -1.26
CA GLU A 130 3.55 1.14 -0.43
C GLU A 130 2.66 0.99 0.83
N SER A 131 1.54 1.72 0.87
CA SER A 131 0.51 1.72 1.92
C SER A 131 -0.63 0.73 1.68
N MET A 132 -0.56 -0.08 0.61
CA MET A 132 -1.61 -1.01 0.21
C MET A 132 -1.16 -2.47 0.36
N ILE A 133 -2.10 -3.37 0.63
CA ILE A 133 -1.91 -4.82 0.64
C ILE A 133 -3.01 -5.51 -0.17
N ALA A 134 -2.63 -6.47 -1.01
CA ALA A 134 -3.57 -7.27 -1.79
C ALA A 134 -3.04 -8.69 -1.95
N ARG A 135 -3.92 -9.63 -2.32
CA ARG A 135 -3.47 -10.95 -2.75
C ARG A 135 -2.56 -10.80 -3.97
N ARG A 136 -1.56 -11.66 -4.10
CA ARG A 136 -0.68 -11.71 -5.28
C ARG A 136 -1.47 -11.98 -6.57
N SER A 137 -2.57 -12.71 -6.46
CA SER A 137 -3.51 -13.00 -7.56
C SER A 137 -4.53 -11.89 -7.84
N HIS A 138 -4.60 -10.84 -7.00
CA HIS A 138 -5.56 -9.75 -7.19
C HIS A 138 -5.22 -8.96 -8.44
N GLN A 139 -6.17 -8.88 -9.37
CA GLN A 139 -6.06 -8.08 -10.58
C GLN A 139 -7.14 -7.01 -10.54
N PRO A 140 -6.76 -5.72 -10.35
CA PRO A 140 -7.71 -4.63 -10.32
C PRO A 140 -8.45 -4.55 -11.65
N ALA A 141 -9.77 -4.50 -11.58
CA ALA A 141 -10.62 -4.48 -12.76
C ALA A 141 -11.76 -3.48 -12.57
N LEU A 142 -12.04 -2.73 -13.63
CA LEU A 142 -13.14 -1.80 -13.63
C LEU A 142 -14.49 -2.56 -13.76
N PRO A 143 -15.35 -2.54 -12.74
CA PRO A 143 -16.63 -3.24 -12.80
C PRO A 143 -17.58 -2.58 -13.81
N ALA A 144 -18.54 -3.34 -14.32
CA ALA A 144 -19.41 -2.92 -15.43
C ALA A 144 -20.16 -1.61 -15.15
N ASN A 145 -20.60 -1.41 -13.91
CA ASN A 145 -21.30 -0.20 -13.47
C ASN A 145 -20.43 1.07 -13.50
N LEU A 146 -19.09 0.95 -13.48
CA LEU A 146 -18.16 2.08 -13.54
C LEU A 146 -17.67 2.40 -14.96
N ARG A 147 -17.92 1.52 -15.94
CA ARG A 147 -17.48 1.72 -17.34
C ARG A 147 -18.01 3.03 -17.97
N PRO A 148 -19.28 3.45 -17.77
CA PRO A 148 -19.76 4.73 -18.32
C PRO A 148 -18.99 5.94 -17.77
N ALA A 149 -18.67 5.94 -16.47
CA ALA A 149 -17.87 6.99 -15.86
C ALA A 149 -16.44 7.01 -16.42
N ALA A 150 -15.83 5.85 -16.66
CA ALA A 150 -14.53 5.76 -17.32
C ALA A 150 -14.55 6.28 -18.76
N ALA A 151 -15.60 5.99 -19.53
CA ALA A 151 -15.75 6.54 -20.87
C ALA A 151 -15.83 8.08 -20.83
N LYS A 152 -16.64 8.64 -19.92
CA LYS A 152 -16.77 10.09 -19.74
C LYS A 152 -15.44 10.76 -19.37
N ILE A 153 -14.67 10.15 -18.46
CA ILE A 153 -13.35 10.67 -18.05
C ILE A 153 -12.37 10.62 -19.22
N ARG A 154 -12.28 9.49 -19.93
CA ARG A 154 -11.41 9.36 -21.11
C ARG A 154 -11.76 10.38 -22.20
N GLU A 155 -13.05 10.58 -22.45
CA GLU A 155 -13.54 11.59 -23.40
C GLU A 155 -13.16 13.01 -22.95
N ALA A 156 -13.30 13.32 -21.66
CA ALA A 156 -12.89 14.62 -21.11
C ALA A 156 -11.39 14.88 -21.29
N LEU A 157 -10.55 13.85 -21.09
CA LEU A 157 -9.11 13.93 -21.27
C LEU A 157 -8.67 13.99 -22.75
N SER A 158 -9.48 13.45 -23.67
CA SER A 158 -9.16 13.45 -25.11
C SER A 158 -9.67 14.69 -25.85
N LYS A 159 -10.75 15.33 -25.38
CA LYS A 159 -11.35 16.53 -26.01
C LYS A 159 -10.37 17.69 -26.17
N LYS A 160 -9.58 17.96 -25.13
CA LYS A 160 -8.50 18.97 -25.14
C LYS A 160 -7.23 18.32 -24.60
N PRO A 161 -6.44 17.63 -25.45
CA PRO A 161 -5.34 16.77 -25.01
C PRO A 161 -4.33 17.44 -24.08
N PHE A 162 -4.01 18.71 -24.34
CA PHE A 162 -3.04 19.50 -23.56
C PHE A 162 -3.71 20.55 -22.66
N ASP A 163 -5.04 20.60 -22.58
CA ASP A 163 -5.77 21.48 -21.67
C ASP A 163 -7.05 20.81 -21.15
N PRO A 164 -6.93 19.64 -20.48
CA PRO A 164 -8.09 18.93 -19.97
C PRO A 164 -8.77 19.73 -18.84
N PRO A 165 -10.05 19.42 -18.52
CA PRO A 165 -10.75 20.03 -17.39
C PRO A 165 -9.98 19.87 -16.06
N ALA A 166 -10.31 20.72 -15.08
CA ALA A 166 -9.76 20.59 -13.73
C ALA A 166 -10.10 19.22 -13.14
N ARG A 167 -9.22 18.68 -12.28
CA ARG A 167 -9.43 17.36 -11.66
C ARG A 167 -10.81 17.24 -11.01
N ARG A 168 -11.23 18.30 -10.30
CA ARG A 168 -12.53 18.36 -9.59
C ARG A 168 -13.73 18.25 -10.51
N GLU A 169 -13.61 18.68 -11.77
CA GLU A 169 -14.66 18.56 -12.78
C GLU A 169 -14.73 17.12 -13.34
N ILE A 170 -13.60 16.42 -13.37
CA ILE A 170 -13.49 15.03 -13.82
C ILE A 170 -14.02 14.07 -12.74
N GLU A 171 -13.68 14.32 -11.47
CA GLU A 171 -14.07 13.50 -10.32
C GLU A 171 -15.31 14.04 -9.58
N SER A 172 -16.26 14.62 -10.33
CA SER A 172 -17.41 15.36 -9.79
C SER A 172 -18.36 14.55 -8.88
N ASP A 173 -18.29 13.22 -8.93
CA ASP A 173 -19.12 12.31 -8.13
C ASP A 173 -18.29 11.12 -7.60
N PRO A 174 -18.82 10.32 -6.65
CA PRO A 174 -18.08 9.20 -6.06
C PRO A 174 -17.62 8.14 -7.07
N ASN A 175 -18.34 7.93 -8.18
CA ASN A 175 -17.91 6.99 -9.22
C ASN A 175 -16.76 7.59 -10.03
N GLY A 176 -16.81 8.87 -10.36
CA GLY A 176 -15.72 9.60 -10.99
C GLY A 176 -14.43 9.53 -10.18
N GLN A 177 -14.51 9.71 -8.85
CA GLN A 177 -13.36 9.58 -7.94
C GLN A 177 -12.76 8.17 -7.95
N ARG A 178 -13.61 7.13 -7.89
CA ARG A 178 -13.17 5.73 -7.93
C ARG A 178 -12.50 5.39 -9.25
N VAL A 179 -13.10 5.83 -10.36
CA VAL A 179 -12.58 5.59 -11.70
C VAL A 179 -11.28 6.35 -11.93
N LEU A 180 -11.21 7.64 -11.60
CA LEU A 180 -9.98 8.42 -11.80
C LEU A 180 -8.83 7.82 -11.00
N ARG A 181 -9.07 7.42 -9.76
CA ARG A 181 -8.09 6.69 -8.94
C ARG A 181 -7.63 5.41 -9.65
N PHE A 182 -8.55 4.57 -10.11
CA PHE A 182 -8.21 3.35 -10.85
C PHE A 182 -7.35 3.66 -12.09
N LEU A 183 -7.71 4.70 -12.86
CA LEU A 183 -6.97 5.08 -14.06
C LEU A 183 -5.55 5.62 -13.75
N ILE A 184 -5.37 6.30 -12.62
CA ILE A 184 -4.05 6.73 -12.15
C ILE A 184 -3.23 5.53 -11.70
N GLU A 185 -3.81 4.67 -10.87
CA GLU A 185 -3.16 3.49 -10.31
C GLU A 185 -2.83 2.43 -11.38
N SER A 186 -3.63 2.30 -12.44
CA SER A 186 -3.34 1.47 -13.61
C SER A 186 -2.30 2.08 -14.55
N GLY A 187 -1.98 3.36 -14.33
CA GLY A 187 -1.06 4.14 -15.15
C GLY A 187 -1.67 4.67 -16.45
N GLU A 188 -2.96 4.51 -16.71
CA GLU A 188 -3.61 5.10 -17.90
C GLU A 188 -3.65 6.64 -17.85
N VAL A 189 -3.71 7.20 -16.63
CA VAL A 189 -3.70 8.63 -16.34
C VAL A 189 -2.49 8.97 -15.47
N ILE A 190 -1.88 10.12 -15.71
CA ILE A 190 -0.76 10.65 -14.95
C ILE A 190 -1.23 11.90 -14.22
N GLU A 191 -1.06 11.88 -12.90
CA GLU A 191 -1.23 13.07 -12.06
C GLU A 191 0.05 13.92 -12.11
N ILE A 192 -0.08 15.13 -12.65
CA ILE A 192 1.02 16.08 -12.81
C ILE A 192 1.16 16.93 -11.55
N ALA A 193 0.02 17.40 -11.05
CA ALA A 193 -0.18 18.17 -9.83
C ALA A 193 -1.59 17.89 -9.31
N SER A 194 -1.91 18.41 -8.11
CA SER A 194 -3.16 18.12 -7.41
C SER A 194 -4.45 18.39 -8.23
N ASP A 195 -4.41 19.35 -9.16
CA ASP A 195 -5.57 19.71 -10.01
C ASP A 195 -5.36 19.38 -11.50
N VAL A 196 -4.22 18.79 -11.86
CA VAL A 196 -3.82 18.55 -13.26
C VAL A 196 -3.55 17.08 -13.49
N VAL A 197 -4.39 16.47 -14.32
CA VAL A 197 -4.25 15.08 -14.78
C VAL A 197 -4.23 15.04 -16.30
N LEU A 198 -3.41 14.16 -16.88
CA LEU A 198 -3.34 13.92 -18.32
C LEU A 198 -3.46 12.41 -18.57
N SER A 199 -3.99 12.01 -19.73
CA SER A 199 -3.78 10.62 -20.16
C SER A 199 -2.28 10.39 -20.36
N ARG A 200 -1.81 9.15 -20.15
CA ARG A 200 -0.40 8.80 -20.38
C ARG A 200 0.06 9.17 -21.78
N GLU A 201 -0.79 8.91 -22.78
CA GLU A 201 -0.51 9.27 -24.16
C GLU A 201 -0.30 10.79 -24.33
N ASN A 202 -1.20 11.60 -23.79
CA ASN A 202 -1.12 13.05 -23.90
C ASN A 202 0.08 13.62 -23.13
N PHE A 203 0.40 13.05 -21.97
CA PHE A 203 1.62 13.40 -21.23
C PHE A 203 2.87 13.18 -22.07
N GLU A 204 3.03 12.01 -22.67
CA GLU A 204 4.19 11.67 -23.50
C GLU A 204 4.28 12.55 -24.75
N ARG A 205 3.14 12.80 -25.41
CA ARG A 205 3.07 13.72 -26.55
C ARG A 205 3.46 15.15 -26.17
N MET A 206 2.97 15.64 -25.03
CA MET A 206 3.27 16.98 -24.54
C MET A 206 4.76 17.10 -24.15
N LYS A 207 5.33 16.06 -23.54
CA LYS A 207 6.75 15.99 -23.16
C LYS A 207 7.63 16.09 -24.41
N ASN A 208 7.34 15.29 -25.43
CA ASN A 208 8.07 15.31 -26.69
C ASN A 208 7.93 16.66 -27.40
N ALA A 209 6.74 17.25 -27.42
CA ALA A 209 6.53 18.56 -28.04
C ALA A 209 7.33 19.67 -27.32
N VAL A 210 7.40 19.65 -25.98
CA VAL A 210 8.27 20.58 -25.22
C VAL A 210 9.74 20.35 -25.56
N ALA A 211 10.19 19.10 -25.56
CA ALA A 211 11.58 18.77 -25.84
C ALA A 211 11.99 19.18 -27.26
N ASP A 212 11.16 18.87 -28.26
CA ASP A 212 11.35 19.25 -29.65
C ASP A 212 11.39 20.76 -29.84
N PHE A 213 10.52 21.50 -29.13
CA PHE A 213 10.49 22.95 -29.20
C PHE A 213 11.80 23.55 -28.69
N ILE A 214 12.28 23.10 -27.53
CA ILE A 214 13.54 23.58 -26.94
C ILE A 214 14.74 23.16 -27.78
N PHE A 215 14.74 21.94 -28.33
CA PHE A 215 15.80 21.47 -29.22
C PHE A 215 15.92 22.34 -30.48
N LYS A 216 14.79 22.70 -31.10
CA LYS A 216 14.78 23.47 -32.36
C LYS A 216 15.01 24.97 -32.16
N ASN A 217 14.50 25.55 -31.07
CA ASN A 217 14.49 27.01 -30.87
C ASN A 217 15.45 27.49 -29.77
N GLY A 218 16.07 26.55 -29.04
CA GLY A 218 16.88 26.85 -27.86
C GLY A 218 16.05 27.07 -26.58
N PRO A 219 16.65 27.64 -25.54
CA PRO A 219 16.00 27.86 -24.23
C PRO A 219 14.69 28.65 -24.36
N ALA A 220 13.60 28.13 -23.79
CA ALA A 220 12.25 28.66 -23.97
C ALA A 220 11.57 29.04 -22.64
N THR A 221 10.84 30.14 -22.63
CA THR A 221 9.99 30.59 -21.54
C THR A 221 8.70 29.76 -21.46
N VAL A 222 8.03 29.81 -20.30
CA VAL A 222 6.69 29.20 -20.13
C VAL A 222 5.69 29.77 -21.14
N SER A 223 5.78 31.07 -21.44
CA SER A 223 4.83 31.73 -22.35
C SER A 223 4.98 31.23 -23.79
N GLU A 224 6.22 31.05 -24.25
CA GLU A 224 6.52 30.52 -25.59
C GLU A 224 6.03 29.06 -25.72
N LEU A 225 6.37 28.19 -24.76
CA LEU A 225 5.93 26.79 -24.77
C LEU A 225 4.40 26.67 -24.70
N ARG A 226 3.75 27.51 -23.89
CA ARG A 226 2.29 27.56 -23.78
C ARG A 226 1.64 27.95 -25.11
N GLN A 227 2.18 28.96 -25.80
CA GLN A 227 1.68 29.39 -27.10
C GLN A 227 1.89 28.31 -28.16
N ALA A 228 3.08 27.70 -28.20
CA ALA A 228 3.42 26.67 -29.17
C ALA A 228 2.58 25.40 -29.04
N LEU A 229 2.20 25.00 -27.81
CA LEU A 229 1.41 23.81 -27.55
C LEU A 229 -0.09 24.12 -27.34
N GLU A 230 -0.52 25.37 -27.57
CA GLU A 230 -1.92 25.82 -27.42
C GLU A 230 -2.57 25.41 -26.09
N THR A 231 -1.80 25.52 -25.00
CA THR A 231 -2.25 25.13 -23.66
C THR A 231 -2.47 26.36 -22.76
N SER A 232 -2.93 26.13 -21.53
CA SER A 232 -3.09 27.15 -20.51
C SER A 232 -1.88 27.23 -19.58
N ARG A 233 -1.70 28.37 -18.88
CA ARG A 233 -0.67 28.47 -17.83
C ARG A 233 -0.93 27.49 -16.68
N ARG A 234 -2.21 27.22 -16.38
CA ARG A 234 -2.65 26.25 -15.37
C ARG A 234 -2.06 24.86 -15.61
N ILE A 235 -1.91 24.45 -16.87
CA ILE A 235 -1.31 23.16 -17.24
C ILE A 235 0.19 23.28 -17.44
N MET A 236 0.66 24.24 -18.24
CA MET A 236 2.06 24.32 -18.64
C MET A 236 3.02 24.54 -17.46
N VAL A 237 2.64 25.33 -16.46
CA VAL A 237 3.50 25.56 -15.28
C VAL A 237 3.76 24.26 -14.50
N PRO A 238 2.73 23.57 -13.96
CA PRO A 238 2.96 22.32 -13.23
C PRO A 238 3.53 21.22 -14.11
N PHE A 239 3.23 21.21 -15.41
CA PHE A 239 3.85 20.27 -16.34
C PHE A 239 5.37 20.45 -16.44
N LEU A 240 5.85 21.69 -16.59
CA LEU A 240 7.28 21.96 -16.62
C LEU A 240 7.95 21.69 -15.27
N GLU A 241 7.29 21.99 -14.15
CA GLU A 241 7.79 21.61 -12.81
C GLU A 241 7.86 20.08 -12.64
N HIS A 242 6.95 19.33 -13.26
CA HIS A 242 7.00 17.89 -13.30
C HIS A 242 8.18 17.38 -14.13
N LEU A 243 8.42 17.95 -15.32
CA LEU A 243 9.57 17.62 -16.16
C LEU A 243 10.91 18.00 -15.51
N ASP A 244 10.97 19.12 -14.80
CA ASP A 244 12.15 19.55 -14.04
C ASP A 244 12.48 18.53 -12.94
N ARG A 245 11.47 18.05 -12.19
CA ARG A 245 11.64 16.98 -11.18
C ARG A 245 12.08 15.64 -11.79
N GLN A 246 11.66 15.34 -13.01
CA GLN A 246 12.07 14.13 -13.73
C GLN A 246 13.43 14.26 -14.42
N GLY A 247 14.05 15.45 -14.39
CA GLY A 247 15.33 15.70 -15.07
C GLY A 247 15.20 15.67 -16.60
N VAL A 248 14.02 15.99 -17.15
CA VAL A 248 13.81 16.14 -18.60
C VAL A 248 14.15 17.57 -19.02
N THR A 249 13.76 18.55 -18.21
CA THR A 249 14.10 19.96 -18.39
C THR A 249 14.82 20.51 -17.17
N ARG A 250 15.45 21.68 -17.32
CA ARG A 250 16.01 22.45 -16.22
C ARG A 250 15.64 23.91 -16.36
N ARG A 251 15.22 24.54 -15.27
CA ARG A 251 14.95 25.98 -15.22
C ARG A 251 16.24 26.78 -15.05
N ILE A 252 16.47 27.74 -15.94
CA ILE A 252 17.55 28.74 -15.88
C ILE A 252 16.89 30.12 -16.03
N GLY A 253 16.79 30.86 -14.91
CA GLY A 253 16.04 32.12 -14.88
C GLY A 253 14.54 31.92 -15.15
N ASP A 254 14.04 32.57 -16.20
CA ASP A 254 12.66 32.47 -16.68
C ASP A 254 12.47 31.40 -17.78
N LYS A 255 13.58 30.82 -18.28
CA LYS A 255 13.59 29.83 -19.37
C LYS A 255 13.79 28.41 -18.86
N ARG A 256 13.42 27.43 -19.69
CA ARG A 256 13.77 26.01 -19.58
C ARG A 256 14.74 25.63 -20.67
N VAL A 257 15.68 24.75 -20.31
CA VAL A 257 16.57 24.04 -21.22
C VAL A 257 16.36 22.54 -21.08
N LEU A 258 16.81 21.75 -22.06
CA LEU A 258 16.93 20.29 -21.89
C LEU A 258 18.03 20.00 -20.85
N ALA A 259 17.78 19.03 -19.97
CA ALA A 259 18.64 18.73 -18.82
C ALA A 259 19.91 17.96 -19.18
#